data_AF-A0A3P0NKC9-F1
#
_entry.id   AF-A0A3P0NKC9-F1
#
_cell.length_a   1.000
_cell.length_b   1.000
_cell.length_c   1.000
_cell.angle_alpha   90.00
_cell.angle_beta   90.00
_cell.angle_gamma   90.00
#
_symmetry.space_group_name_H-M   'P 1'
#
loop_
_entity.id
_entity.type
_entity.pdbx_description
1 polymer ?
#
loop_
_entity_poly.entity_id
_entity_poly.type
_entity_poly.pdbx_seq_one_letter_code
_entity_poly.pdbx_strand_id
1 'polypeptide(L)'
;MTRLKSDRENISKAAIKAQNRYEAQRVTQDQGHKLAAGIAETVAVANSAVAATWETHYTKNPRENHAKRDGIIYVYRDSPAIQTAIVNGWIKPSSVEFIEDLPELPAQEINCRCTFSYIYTISALYRKASYLFTAKYEQDRRERMTQAVGLLYPCQNPELGPPPVRRAAPRSATAR
;
A
#
# COMPACT_ATOMS: atom_id res chain seq x y z
N MET A 1 -26.73 4.01 59.67
CA MET A 1 -25.42 4.04 58.98
C MET A 1 -25.18 2.84 58.04
N THR A 2 -25.85 1.70 58.21
CA THR A 2 -25.69 0.47 57.40
C THR A 2 -26.11 0.63 55.94
N ARG A 3 -27.21 1.34 55.66
CA ARG A 3 -27.68 1.61 54.28
C ARG A 3 -26.70 2.45 53.45
N LEU A 4 -26.11 3.47 54.05
CA LEU A 4 -25.08 4.29 53.38
C LEU A 4 -23.82 3.48 53.07
N LYS A 5 -23.47 2.50 53.91
CA LYS A 5 -22.35 1.58 53.63
C LYS A 5 -22.69 0.64 52.46
N SER A 6 -23.86 0.03 52.45
CA SER A 6 -24.29 -0.84 51.35
C SER A 6 -24.42 -0.11 50.02
N ASP A 7 -24.92 1.13 50.02
CA ASP A 7 -25.06 1.94 48.81
C ASP A 7 -23.68 2.30 48.23
N ARG A 8 -22.72 2.67 49.09
CA ARG A 8 -21.32 2.91 48.67
C ARG A 8 -20.67 1.66 48.11
N GLU A 9 -20.90 0.50 48.72
CA GLU A 9 -20.40 -0.78 48.20
C GLU A 9 -20.99 -1.11 46.83
N ASN A 10 -22.29 -0.90 46.63
CA ASN A 10 -22.95 -1.14 45.34
C ASN A 10 -22.42 -0.21 44.25
N ILE A 11 -22.23 1.08 44.56
CA ILE A 11 -21.63 2.05 43.64
C ILE A 11 -20.19 1.64 43.30
N SER A 12 -19.39 1.24 44.30
CA SER A 12 -18.00 0.82 44.06
C SER A 12 -17.91 -0.42 43.17
N LYS A 13 -18.76 -1.44 43.39
CA LYS A 13 -18.82 -2.65 42.55
C LYS A 13 -19.24 -2.32 41.12
N ALA A 14 -20.21 -1.42 40.95
CA ALA A 14 -20.65 -0.97 39.65
C ALA A 14 -19.52 -0.21 38.90
N ALA A 15 -18.81 0.68 39.60
CA ALA A 15 -17.69 1.43 39.05
C ALA A 15 -16.53 0.52 38.60
N ILE A 16 -16.12 -0.43 39.45
CA ILE A 16 -15.06 -1.40 39.12
C ILE A 16 -15.46 -2.23 37.89
N LYS A 17 -16.72 -2.70 37.84
CA LYS A 17 -17.22 -3.46 36.69
C LYS A 17 -17.22 -2.63 35.40
N ALA A 18 -17.55 -1.33 35.49
CA ALA A 18 -17.51 -0.43 34.35
C ALA A 18 -16.06 -0.19 33.87
N GLN A 19 -15.13 0.03 34.79
CA GLN A 19 -13.71 0.21 34.49
C GLN A 19 -13.12 -1.04 33.81
N ASN A 20 -13.34 -2.23 34.37
CA ASN A 20 -12.84 -3.47 33.79
C ASN A 20 -13.36 -3.71 32.37
N ARG A 21 -14.63 -3.35 32.10
CA ARG A 21 -15.21 -3.44 30.74
C ARG A 21 -14.56 -2.46 29.78
N TYR A 22 -14.33 -1.23 30.22
CA TYR A 22 -13.67 -0.20 29.43
C TYR A 22 -12.23 -0.62 29.08
N GLU A 23 -11.46 -1.07 30.06
CA GLU A 23 -10.09 -1.54 29.88
C GLU A 23 -10.04 -2.73 28.91
N ALA A 24 -10.88 -3.75 29.14
CA ALA A 24 -10.96 -4.91 28.25
C ALA A 24 -11.27 -4.50 26.81
N GLN A 25 -12.25 -3.61 26.60
CA GLN A 25 -12.59 -3.12 25.27
C GLN A 25 -11.42 -2.39 24.60
N ARG A 26 -10.68 -1.56 25.35
CA ARG A 26 -9.54 -0.80 24.82
C ARG A 26 -8.37 -1.73 24.47
N VAL A 27 -8.11 -2.74 25.29
CA VAL A 27 -7.09 -3.77 24.99
C VAL A 27 -7.49 -4.55 23.74
N THR A 28 -8.74 -5.02 23.64
CA THR A 28 -9.20 -5.75 22.45
C THR A 28 -9.08 -4.91 21.18
N GLN A 29 -9.41 -3.62 21.22
CA GLN A 29 -9.24 -2.71 20.08
C GLN A 29 -7.77 -2.54 19.68
N ASP A 30 -6.89 -2.31 20.65
CA ASP A 30 -5.45 -2.14 20.42
C ASP A 30 -4.81 -3.41 19.83
N GLN A 31 -5.07 -4.55 20.46
CA GLN A 31 -4.55 -5.85 20.03
C GLN A 31 -5.12 -6.29 18.68
N GLY A 32 -6.40 -6.00 18.43
CA GLY A 32 -7.03 -6.25 17.14
C GLY A 32 -6.38 -5.46 16.01
N HIS A 33 -6.07 -4.18 16.23
CA HIS A 33 -5.40 -3.34 15.23
C HIS A 33 -3.96 -3.82 14.95
N LYS A 34 -3.22 -4.18 16.00
CA LYS A 34 -1.87 -4.78 15.90
C LYS A 34 -1.88 -6.06 15.07
N LEU A 35 -2.81 -6.96 15.38
CA LEU A 35 -2.97 -8.21 14.65
C LEU A 35 -3.30 -7.96 13.17
N ALA A 36 -4.24 -7.06 12.89
CA ALA A 36 -4.62 -6.73 11.52
C ALA A 36 -3.45 -6.15 10.72
N ALA A 37 -2.66 -5.25 11.32
CA ALA A 37 -1.47 -4.69 10.68
C ALA A 37 -0.39 -5.75 10.42
N GLY A 38 -0.13 -6.64 11.38
CA GLY A 38 0.82 -7.74 11.20
C GLY A 38 0.39 -8.75 10.13
N ILE A 39 -0.92 -9.04 10.03
CA ILE A 39 -1.45 -9.87 8.93
C ILE A 39 -1.25 -9.16 7.59
N ALA A 40 -1.56 -7.87 7.52
CA ALA A 40 -1.40 -7.11 6.28
C ALA A 40 0.08 -7.04 5.84
N GLU A 41 1.01 -6.89 6.78
CA GLU A 41 2.45 -6.93 6.52
C GLU A 41 2.92 -8.29 6.03
N THR A 42 2.56 -9.37 6.72
CA THR A 42 2.96 -10.73 6.32
C THR A 42 2.42 -11.10 4.93
N VAL A 43 1.19 -10.71 4.62
CA VAL A 43 0.60 -10.86 3.28
C VAL A 43 1.33 -9.99 2.24
N ALA A 44 1.71 -8.77 2.59
CA ALA A 44 2.44 -7.88 1.69
C ALA A 44 3.83 -8.43 1.35
N VAL A 45 4.58 -8.90 2.36
CA VAL A 45 5.89 -9.52 2.19
C VAL A 45 5.78 -10.80 1.35
N ALA A 46 4.80 -11.66 1.63
CA ALA A 46 4.57 -12.88 0.85
C ALA A 46 4.27 -12.59 -0.63
N ASN A 47 3.55 -11.51 -0.92
CA ASN A 47 3.25 -11.06 -2.28
C ASN A 47 4.35 -10.17 -2.90
N SER A 48 5.55 -10.14 -2.31
CA SER A 48 6.70 -9.36 -2.81
C SER A 48 6.37 -7.88 -2.98
N ALA A 49 5.74 -7.27 -1.97
CA ALA A 49 5.54 -5.83 -1.94
C ALA A 49 6.87 -5.08 -2.16
N VAL A 50 6.77 -3.95 -2.86
CA VAL A 50 7.89 -3.12 -3.30
C VAL A 50 8.12 -2.01 -2.29
N ALA A 51 7.04 -1.40 -1.80
CA ALA A 51 7.08 -0.29 -0.86
C ALA A 51 5.79 -0.23 -0.05
N ALA A 52 5.79 0.58 1.01
CA ALA A 52 4.63 0.91 1.81
C ALA A 52 4.55 2.43 2.03
N THR A 53 3.35 3.00 1.95
CA THR A 53 3.09 4.38 2.38
C THR A 53 2.55 4.35 3.80
N TRP A 54 3.12 5.16 4.68
CA TRP A 54 2.58 5.35 6.03
C TRP A 54 1.33 6.24 5.95
N GLU A 55 0.24 5.77 6.54
CA GLU A 55 -1.03 6.50 6.60
C GLU A 55 -1.47 6.69 8.06
N THR A 56 -1.63 7.95 8.46
CA THR A 56 -2.15 8.30 9.78
C THR A 56 -3.66 8.52 9.74
N HIS A 57 -4.36 8.00 10.76
CA HIS A 57 -5.82 8.13 10.91
C HIS A 57 -6.20 9.00 12.11
N TYR A 58 -5.29 9.86 12.58
CA TYR A 58 -5.53 10.69 13.75
C TYR A 58 -6.27 11.97 13.39
N THR A 59 -7.49 12.12 13.89
CA THR A 59 -8.29 13.35 13.68
C THR A 59 -8.14 14.37 14.81
N LYS A 60 -7.88 13.92 16.05
CA LYS A 60 -7.96 14.79 17.24
C LYS A 60 -6.67 14.91 18.05
N ASN A 61 -5.92 13.83 18.22
CA ASN A 61 -4.69 13.81 19.03
C ASN A 61 -3.56 13.11 18.24
N PRO A 62 -2.97 13.77 17.24
CA PRO A 62 -1.87 13.20 16.47
C PRO A 62 -0.60 13.15 17.33
N ARG A 63 0.10 12.00 17.30
CA ARG A 63 1.48 11.93 17.80
C ARG A 63 2.39 12.63 16.80
N GLU A 64 3.18 13.59 17.25
CA GLU A 64 4.05 14.39 16.36
C GLU A 64 4.99 13.51 15.53
N ASN A 65 5.56 12.47 16.13
CA ASN A 65 6.45 11.54 15.43
C ASN A 65 5.74 10.80 14.29
N HIS A 66 4.47 10.42 14.47
CA HIS A 66 3.71 9.68 13.47
C HIS A 66 3.20 10.61 12.37
N ALA A 67 2.81 11.84 12.73
CA ALA A 67 2.39 12.84 11.77
C ALA A 67 3.54 13.24 10.82
N LYS A 68 4.79 13.30 11.33
CA LYS A 68 5.97 13.53 10.49
C LYS A 68 6.23 12.43 9.47
N ARG A 69 5.81 11.20 9.77
CA ARG A 69 5.99 10.04 8.89
C ARG A 69 4.84 9.86 7.90
N ASP A 70 3.77 10.64 8.04
CA ASP A 70 2.56 10.50 7.22
C ASP A 70 2.84 10.84 5.75
N GLY A 71 2.42 9.96 4.85
CA GLY A 71 2.64 10.11 3.41
C GLY A 71 4.08 9.79 2.95
N ILE A 72 5.00 9.49 3.86
CA ILE A 72 6.34 9.03 3.48
C ILE A 72 6.24 7.60 2.94
N ILE A 73 7.03 7.34 1.89
CA ILE A 73 7.07 6.05 1.20
C ILE A 73 8.36 5.36 1.59
N TYR A 74 8.19 4.22 2.23
CA TYR A 74 9.27 3.36 2.66
C TYR A 74 9.38 2.16 1.73
N VAL A 75 10.58 1.80 1.36
CA VAL A 75 10.87 0.75 0.38
C VAL A 75 11.37 -0.50 1.08
N TYR A 76 10.96 -1.67 0.60
CA TYR A 76 11.52 -2.95 1.07
C TYR A 76 12.86 -3.20 0.39
N ARG A 77 13.92 -3.39 1.18
CA ARG A 77 15.27 -3.65 0.67
C ARG A 77 15.36 -5.01 -0.04
N ASP A 78 14.66 -5.99 0.50
CA ASP A 78 14.73 -7.38 0.05
C ASP A 78 13.76 -7.71 -1.09
N SER A 79 12.98 -6.73 -1.56
CA SER A 79 12.07 -6.93 -2.69
C SER A 79 12.86 -7.14 -3.99
N PRO A 80 12.64 -8.26 -4.72
CA PRO A 80 13.36 -8.54 -5.97
C PRO A 80 13.20 -7.42 -7.03
N ALA A 81 12.02 -6.81 -7.07
CA ALA A 81 11.72 -5.71 -7.99
C ALA A 81 12.51 -4.43 -7.65
N ILE A 82 12.79 -4.20 -6.36
CA ILE A 82 13.63 -3.08 -5.92
C ILE A 82 15.10 -3.35 -6.20
N GLN A 83 15.59 -4.56 -5.90
CA GLN A 83 16.97 -4.94 -6.18
C GLN A 83 17.29 -4.80 -7.68
N THR A 84 16.40 -5.29 -8.54
CA THR A 84 16.56 -5.12 -10.00
C THR A 84 16.49 -3.64 -10.42
N ALA A 85 15.61 -2.84 -9.83
CA ALA A 85 15.54 -1.41 -10.10
C ALA A 85 16.80 -0.65 -9.66
N ILE A 86 17.43 -1.03 -8.55
CA ILE A 86 18.69 -0.45 -8.09
C ILE A 86 19.84 -0.84 -9.03
N VAL A 87 19.96 -2.12 -9.40
CA VAL A 87 20.99 -2.61 -10.34
C VAL A 87 20.86 -1.94 -11.71
N ASN A 88 19.63 -1.76 -12.20
CA ASN A 88 19.38 -1.06 -13.46
C ASN A 88 19.60 0.45 -13.37
N GLY A 89 19.81 1.01 -12.17
CA GLY A 89 19.97 2.44 -11.95
C GLY A 89 18.67 3.23 -12.15
N TRP A 90 17.51 2.60 -11.95
CA TRP A 90 16.20 3.24 -12.05
C TRP A 90 15.84 4.05 -10.82
N ILE A 91 16.33 3.66 -9.65
CA ILE A 91 16.05 4.30 -8.36
C ILE A 91 17.33 4.92 -7.82
N LYS A 92 17.21 6.13 -7.25
CA LYS A 92 18.31 6.78 -6.54
C LYS A 92 18.39 6.22 -5.12
N PRO A 93 19.46 5.50 -4.74
CA PRO A 93 19.53 4.87 -3.42
C PRO A 93 19.61 5.88 -2.27
N SER A 94 20.10 7.10 -2.52
CA SER A 94 20.23 8.14 -1.50
C SER A 94 18.92 8.82 -1.09
N SER A 95 17.88 8.73 -1.91
CA SER A 95 16.58 9.36 -1.63
C SER A 95 15.55 8.35 -1.10
N VAL A 96 15.94 7.10 -0.92
CA VAL A 96 15.05 6.02 -0.48
C VAL A 96 15.16 5.86 1.03
N GLU A 97 14.01 5.87 1.70
CA GLU A 97 13.90 5.43 3.08
C GLU A 97 13.48 3.96 3.08
N PHE A 98 14.19 3.13 3.85
CA PHE A 98 13.94 1.70 3.91
C PHE A 98 13.06 1.36 5.11
N ILE A 99 12.16 0.39 4.94
CA ILE A 99 11.25 -0.05 6.02
C ILE A 99 12.03 -0.67 7.18
N GLU A 100 13.10 -1.39 6.88
CA GLU A 100 13.91 -2.11 7.87
C GLU A 100 14.69 -1.17 8.79
N ASP A 101 14.93 0.06 8.35
CA ASP A 101 15.64 1.09 9.12
C ASP A 101 14.69 1.88 10.05
N LEU A 102 13.39 1.60 10.01
CA LEU A 102 12.41 2.28 10.87
C LEU A 102 12.51 1.74 12.29
N PRO A 103 12.59 2.61 13.31
CA PRO A 103 12.59 2.15 14.69
C PRO A 103 11.24 1.52 15.08
N GLU A 104 10.15 1.92 14.41
CA GLU A 104 8.79 1.54 14.74
C GLU A 104 7.94 1.42 13.49
N LEU A 105 7.20 0.31 13.40
CA LEU A 105 6.20 0.04 12.37
C LEU A 105 4.81 0.54 12.82
N PRO A 106 3.89 0.83 11.88
CA PRO A 106 2.54 1.27 12.23
C PRO A 106 1.82 0.19 13.03
N ALA A 107 0.85 0.63 13.82
CA ALA A 107 0.08 -0.20 14.74
C ALA A 107 0.87 -0.83 15.92
N GLN A 108 2.20 -0.76 16.00
CA GLN A 108 2.96 -1.41 17.08
C GLN A 108 2.84 -0.72 18.45
N GLU A 109 2.80 0.60 18.48
CA GLU A 109 2.66 1.32 19.74
C GLU A 109 1.26 1.16 20.36
N ILE A 110 1.18 1.33 21.69
CA ILE A 110 -0.10 1.32 22.42
C ILE A 110 -1.04 2.39 21.85
N ASN A 111 -2.27 2.01 21.53
CA ASN A 111 -3.33 2.86 20.97
C ASN A 111 -2.92 3.52 19.62
N CYS A 112 -1.99 2.92 18.89
CA CYS A 112 -1.64 3.37 17.56
C CYS A 112 -2.73 3.01 16.55
N ARG A 113 -3.14 3.96 15.71
CA ARG A 113 -4.13 3.75 14.63
C ARG A 113 -3.57 3.91 13.23
N CYS A 114 -2.25 4.08 13.10
CA CYS A 114 -1.60 4.18 11.80
C CYS A 114 -1.71 2.86 11.02
N THR A 115 -1.70 2.95 9.70
CA THR A 115 -1.71 1.80 8.79
C THR A 115 -0.63 1.96 7.73
N PHE A 116 -0.25 0.84 7.11
CA PHE A 116 0.52 0.85 5.88
C PHE A 116 -0.37 0.57 4.68
N SER A 117 -0.10 1.32 3.61
CA SER A 117 -0.69 1.14 2.29
C SER A 117 0.38 0.58 1.36
N TYR A 118 0.27 -0.71 1.06
CA TYR A 118 1.31 -1.45 0.33
C TYR A 118 1.23 -1.23 -1.18
N ILE A 119 2.41 -1.13 -1.79
CA ILE A 119 2.62 -0.94 -3.22
C ILE A 119 3.33 -2.16 -3.77
N TYR A 120 2.75 -2.80 -4.78
CA TYR A 120 3.24 -4.07 -5.32
C TYR A 120 3.98 -3.95 -6.67
N THR A 121 3.90 -2.79 -7.33
CA THR A 121 4.50 -2.63 -8.67
C THR A 121 5.33 -1.36 -8.76
N ILE A 122 6.41 -1.41 -9.54
CA ILE A 122 7.28 -0.26 -9.80
C ILE A 122 6.51 0.88 -10.49
N SER A 123 5.57 0.56 -11.38
CA SER A 123 4.72 1.57 -12.02
C SER A 123 3.77 2.28 -11.04
N ALA A 124 3.28 1.57 -10.02
CA ALA A 124 2.50 2.20 -8.95
C ALA A 124 3.39 3.06 -8.04
N LEU A 125 4.60 2.58 -7.74
CA LEU A 125 5.60 3.36 -7.00
C LEU A 125 5.96 4.66 -7.73
N TYR A 126 6.19 4.61 -9.05
CA TYR A 126 6.47 5.80 -9.86
C TYR A 126 5.34 6.84 -9.83
N ARG A 127 4.08 6.39 -9.81
CA ARG A 127 2.93 7.30 -9.71
C ARG A 127 2.86 8.01 -8.37
N LYS A 128 3.26 7.34 -7.27
CA LYS A 128 3.23 7.92 -5.93
C LYS A 128 4.49 8.72 -5.58
N ALA A 129 5.66 8.28 -6.03
CA ALA A 129 6.96 8.85 -5.74
C ALA A 129 7.83 8.95 -6.98
N SER A 130 7.46 9.85 -7.91
CA SER A 130 8.25 10.10 -9.11
C SER A 130 9.66 10.60 -8.81
N TYR A 131 9.85 11.33 -7.70
CA TYR A 131 11.12 11.90 -7.29
C TYR A 131 12.21 10.86 -6.97
N LEU A 132 11.83 9.63 -6.63
CA LEU A 132 12.77 8.52 -6.34
C LEU A 132 13.45 7.99 -7.60
N PHE A 133 12.85 8.21 -8.77
CA PHE A 133 13.30 7.63 -10.02
C PHE A 133 14.33 8.52 -10.73
N THR A 134 15.18 7.88 -11.53
CA THR A 134 16.17 8.54 -12.38
C THR A 134 15.63 8.80 -13.78
N ALA A 135 16.27 9.71 -14.53
CA ALA A 135 15.97 9.95 -15.94
C ALA A 135 16.11 8.67 -16.79
N LYS A 136 16.97 7.74 -16.38
CA LYS A 136 17.13 6.43 -17.03
C LYS A 136 15.85 5.61 -16.96
N TYR A 137 15.16 5.60 -15.81
CA TYR A 137 13.87 4.92 -15.70
C TYR A 137 12.82 5.51 -16.66
N GLU A 138 12.78 6.84 -16.81
CA GLU A 138 11.85 7.47 -17.73
C GLU A 138 12.12 7.10 -19.19
N GLN A 139 13.39 7.02 -19.58
CA GLN A 139 13.80 6.57 -20.90
C GLN A 139 13.38 5.11 -21.13
N ASP A 140 13.76 4.19 -20.24
CA ASP A 140 13.40 2.77 -20.34
C ASP A 140 11.88 2.57 -20.35
N ARG A 141 11.12 3.38 -19.61
CA ARG A 141 9.66 3.36 -19.61
C ARG A 141 9.11 3.83 -20.95
N ARG A 142 9.66 4.90 -21.53
CA ARG A 142 9.26 5.39 -22.87
C ARG A 142 9.55 4.35 -23.94
N GLU A 143 10.73 3.72 -23.90
CA GLU A 143 11.12 2.65 -24.83
C GLU A 143 10.19 1.43 -24.73
N ARG A 144 9.83 1.01 -23.50
CA ARG A 144 8.82 -0.05 -23.32
C ARG A 144 7.45 0.35 -23.84
N MET A 145 7.07 1.61 -23.67
CA MET A 145 5.77 2.10 -24.13
C MET A 145 5.72 2.19 -25.66
N THR A 146 6.78 2.65 -26.31
CA THR A 146 6.88 2.66 -27.78
C THR A 146 6.94 1.24 -28.35
N GLN A 147 7.65 0.32 -27.70
CA GLN A 147 7.66 -1.09 -28.11
C GLN A 147 6.30 -1.77 -27.94
N ALA A 148 5.58 -1.48 -26.85
CA ALA A 148 4.23 -2.00 -26.63
C ALA A 148 3.21 -1.45 -27.65
N VAL A 149 3.32 -0.16 -28.00
CA VAL A 149 2.47 0.46 -29.03
C VAL A 149 2.82 -0.07 -30.43
N GLY A 150 4.11 -0.28 -30.72
CA GLY A 150 4.57 -0.90 -31.97
C GLY A 150 4.09 -2.35 -32.14
N LEU A 151 3.95 -3.10 -31.04
CA LEU A 151 3.38 -4.45 -31.06
C LEU A 151 1.85 -4.45 -31.28
N LEU A 152 1.15 -3.41 -30.80
CA LEU A 152 -0.31 -3.26 -30.96
C LEU A 152 -0.71 -2.72 -32.34
N TYR A 153 0.19 -2.03 -33.04
CA TYR A 153 -0.01 -1.54 -34.41
C TYR A 153 1.14 -1.97 -35.35
N PRO A 154 1.27 -3.29 -35.65
CA PRO A 154 2.32 -3.76 -36.55
C PRO A 154 2.17 -3.24 -38.00
N CYS A 155 1.02 -2.66 -38.34
CA CYS A 155 0.70 -2.16 -39.69
C CYS A 155 1.24 -0.74 -39.99
N GLN A 156 2.01 -0.12 -39.10
CA GLN A 156 2.64 1.19 -39.36
C GLN A 156 4.11 1.09 -39.81
N ASN A 157 4.60 -0.10 -40.17
CA ASN A 157 5.81 -0.21 -40.96
C ASN A 157 5.53 0.32 -42.38
N PRO A 158 6.17 1.41 -42.85
CA PRO A 158 5.92 1.98 -44.17
C PRO A 158 6.31 1.05 -45.33
N GLU A 159 7.02 -0.05 -45.05
CA GLU A 159 7.41 -1.06 -46.05
C GLU A 159 6.34 -2.15 -46.29
N LEU A 160 5.37 -2.32 -45.39
CA LEU A 160 4.30 -3.30 -45.54
C LEU A 160 3.04 -2.54 -45.96
N GLY A 161 2.74 -2.58 -47.26
CA GLY A 161 1.55 -1.98 -47.85
C GLY A 161 0.23 -2.39 -47.16
N PRO A 162 -0.86 -1.64 -47.39
CA PRO A 162 -2.11 -1.81 -46.67
C PRO A 162 -2.64 -3.24 -46.78
N PRO A 163 -3.20 -3.82 -45.70
CA PRO A 163 -3.74 -5.17 -45.74
C PRO A 163 -4.87 -5.26 -46.77
N PRO A 164 -5.00 -6.38 -47.49
CA PRO A 164 -6.02 -6.53 -48.51
C PRO A 164 -7.41 -6.42 -47.89
N VAL A 165 -8.21 -5.49 -48.38
CA VAL A 165 -9.61 -5.29 -47.99
C VAL A 165 -10.36 -6.59 -48.28
N ARG A 166 -10.76 -7.33 -47.23
CA ARG A 166 -11.63 -8.49 -47.37
C ARG A 166 -12.98 -8.01 -47.91
N ARG A 167 -13.24 -8.25 -49.19
CA ARG A 167 -14.57 -8.09 -49.78
C ARG A 167 -15.53 -9.03 -49.04
N ALA A 168 -16.59 -8.47 -48.46
CA ALA A 168 -17.64 -9.23 -47.80
C ALA A 168 -18.23 -10.24 -48.79
N ALA A 169 -18.30 -11.51 -48.38
CA ALA A 169 -18.96 -12.55 -49.17
C ALA A 169 -20.47 -12.27 -49.26
N PRO A 170 -21.12 -12.45 -50.42
CA PRO A 170 -22.55 -12.27 -50.55
C PRO A 170 -23.27 -13.34 -49.71
N ARG A 171 -24.20 -12.88 -48.85
CA ARG A 171 -25.10 -13.75 -48.09
C ARG A 171 -25.98 -14.54 -49.07
N SER A 172 -25.81 -15.86 -49.11
CA SER A 172 -26.74 -16.74 -49.82
C SER A 172 -28.11 -16.67 -49.16
N ALA A 173 -29.10 -16.17 -49.90
CA ALA A 173 -30.51 -16.26 -49.53
C ALA A 173 -30.94 -17.73 -49.64
N THR A 174 -31.24 -18.36 -48.51
CA THR A 174 -31.85 -19.69 -48.49
C THR A 174 -33.37 -19.49 -48.49
N ALA A 175 -33.99 -19.83 -49.62
CA ALA A 175 -35.43 -19.94 -49.77
C ALA A 175 -35.87 -21.35 -49.38
N ARG A 176 -36.77 -21.46 -48.39
CA ARG A 176 -37.99 -22.29 -48.32
C ARG A 176 -38.47 -22.43 -46.89
#